data_AF-A0A0F9FF74-F1
#
_entry.id   AF-A0A0F9FF74-F1
#
_cell.length_a   1.000
_cell.length_b   1.000
_cell.length_c   1.000
_cell.angle_alpha   90.00
_cell.angle_beta   90.00
_cell.angle_gamma   90.00
#
_symmetry.space_group_name_H-M   'P 1'
#
loop_
_entity.id
_entity.type
_entity.pdbx_description
1 polymer ?
#
loop_
_entity_poly.entity_id
_entity_poly.type
_entity_poly.pdbx_seq_one_letter_code
_entity_poly.pdbx_strand_id
1 'polypeptide(L)'
;AVPRKQGHGETWITDEMKAAYVELHQQGYAHSLEIWRDEQLVGGLYGVLIGAVFCGESMFSLVPNASKVALVQLAMLMKQYACGGVIDCQVSNNHLLSMGAVDIPRHKFLTTLKELGDIPCKWPDKWQCKTPEKDV
;
A
#
# COMPACT_ATOMS: atom_id res chain seq x y z
N ALA A 1 -8.65 11.08 -6.43
CA ALA A 1 -8.77 9.66 -6.85
C ALA A 1 -9.18 9.63 -8.32
N VAL A 2 -8.57 8.78 -9.15
CA VAL A 2 -9.03 8.59 -10.54
C VAL A 2 -10.27 7.69 -10.50
N PRO A 3 -11.42 8.11 -11.06
CA PRO A 3 -12.63 7.29 -11.06
C PRO A 3 -12.39 6.01 -11.86
N ARG A 4 -12.74 4.85 -11.28
CA ARG A 4 -12.78 3.59 -12.05
C ARG A 4 -13.93 3.73 -13.07
N LYS A 5 -13.68 3.32 -14.32
CA LYS A 5 -14.61 3.45 -15.47
C LYS A 5 -15.94 2.69 -15.34
N GLN A 6 -16.25 2.10 -14.19
CA GLN A 6 -17.50 1.39 -13.96
C GLN A 6 -18.03 1.77 -12.56
N GLY A 7 -19.13 2.53 -12.53
CA GLY A 7 -19.83 2.95 -11.32
C GLY A 7 -19.81 4.46 -11.13
N HIS A 8 -20.99 5.05 -11.17
CA HIS A 8 -21.43 6.43 -10.91
C HIS A 8 -20.50 7.42 -10.16
N GLY A 9 -19.26 7.66 -10.59
CA GLY A 9 -18.42 8.80 -10.17
C GLY A 9 -18.05 8.90 -8.67
N GLU A 10 -18.72 8.16 -7.79
CA GLU A 10 -18.58 8.18 -6.35
C GLU A 10 -17.69 7.03 -5.91
N THR A 11 -16.58 7.38 -5.29
CA THR A 11 -15.67 6.42 -4.66
C THR A 11 -16.05 6.28 -3.19
N TRP A 12 -15.82 5.10 -2.60
CA TRP A 12 -15.93 4.90 -1.15
C TRP A 12 -14.98 5.81 -0.32
N ILE A 13 -14.00 6.45 -0.97
CA ILE A 13 -13.08 7.42 -0.36
C ILE A 13 -13.77 8.80 -0.28
N THR A 14 -14.68 8.93 0.69
CA THR A 14 -15.38 10.18 1.03
C THR A 14 -14.43 11.18 1.70
N ASP A 15 -14.86 12.43 1.90
CA ASP A 15 -14.06 13.44 2.62
C ASP A 15 -13.83 13.06 4.09
N GLU A 16 -14.81 12.41 4.73
CA GLU A 16 -14.67 11.85 6.08
C GLU A 16 -13.59 10.76 6.13
N MET A 17 -13.58 9.86 5.13
CA MET A 17 -12.55 8.82 5.02
C MET A 17 -11.16 9.44 4.84
N LYS A 18 -11.03 10.47 3.99
CA LYS A 18 -9.75 11.19 3.82
C LYS A 18 -9.29 11.80 5.15
N ALA A 19 -10.19 12.48 5.86
CA ALA A 19 -9.87 13.11 7.15
C ALA A 19 -9.38 12.08 8.17
N ALA A 20 -10.07 10.93 8.29
CA ALA A 20 -9.67 9.85 9.18
C ALA A 20 -8.28 9.28 8.85
N TYR A 21 -7.98 9.07 7.57
CA TYR A 21 -6.66 8.57 7.16
C TYR A 21 -5.55 9.60 7.30
N VAL A 22 -5.84 10.89 7.12
CA VAL A 22 -4.88 11.97 7.40
C VAL A 22 -4.56 12.02 8.89
N GLU A 23 -5.56 11.88 9.76
CA GLU A 23 -5.36 11.80 11.21
C GLU A 23 -4.49 10.58 11.57
N LEU A 24 -4.80 9.40 11.04
CA LEU A 24 -3.97 8.21 11.23
C LEU A 24 -2.53 8.39 10.72
N HIS A 25 -2.35 9.16 9.64
CA HIS A 25 -1.02 9.46 9.12
C HIS A 25 -0.24 10.37 10.07
N GLN A 26 -0.89 11.42 10.60
CA GLN A 26 -0.29 12.32 11.59
C GLN A 26 0.08 11.60 12.89
N GLN A 27 -0.69 10.57 13.27
CA GLN A 27 -0.39 9.70 14.40
C GLN A 27 0.68 8.62 14.10
N GLY A 28 1.14 8.51 12.86
CA GLY A 28 2.16 7.55 12.45
C GLY A 28 1.66 6.12 12.21
N TYR A 29 0.35 5.93 12.04
CA TYR A 29 -0.25 4.62 11.72
C TYR A 29 -0.53 4.43 10.24
N ALA A 30 -0.93 5.48 9.52
CA ALA A 30 -1.15 5.41 8.08
C ALA A 30 0.08 5.89 7.30
N HIS A 31 0.44 5.14 6.27
CA HIS A 31 1.59 5.44 5.43
C HIS A 31 1.21 5.37 3.95
N SER A 32 1.81 6.26 3.17
CA SER A 32 1.75 6.25 1.72
C SER A 32 3.10 5.92 1.12
N LEU A 33 3.08 5.33 -0.07
CA LEU A 33 4.24 5.10 -0.90
C LEU A 33 3.99 5.76 -2.24
N GLU A 34 4.84 6.72 -2.60
CA GLU A 34 4.70 7.48 -3.83
C GLU A 34 5.71 7.05 -4.90
N ILE A 35 5.21 6.94 -6.14
CA ILE A 35 6.03 6.72 -7.32
C ILE A 35 6.11 8.03 -8.10
N TRP A 36 7.34 8.55 -8.19
CA TRP A 36 7.64 9.80 -8.87
C TRP A 36 8.41 9.53 -10.16
N ARG A 37 7.96 10.18 -11.24
CA ARG A 37 8.73 10.32 -12.48
C ARG A 37 8.98 11.81 -12.66
N ASP A 38 10.24 12.20 -12.60
CA ASP A 38 10.65 13.60 -12.47
C ASP A 38 9.96 14.23 -11.25
N GLU A 39 9.36 15.41 -11.42
CA GLU A 39 8.57 16.11 -10.39
C GLU A 39 7.08 15.71 -10.39
N GLN A 40 6.70 14.66 -11.15
CA GLN A 40 5.30 14.23 -11.27
C GLN A 40 5.03 12.96 -10.46
N LEU A 41 4.02 13.03 -9.60
CA LEU A 41 3.45 11.87 -8.93
C LEU A 41 2.67 11.04 -9.96
N VAL A 42 3.17 9.84 -10.29
CA VAL A 42 2.61 9.00 -11.36
C VAL A 42 1.94 7.72 -10.86
N GLY A 43 2.00 7.46 -9.56
CA GLY A 43 1.31 6.34 -8.91
C GLY A 43 1.65 6.25 -7.44
N GLY A 44 1.02 5.30 -6.77
CA GLY A 44 1.29 5.06 -5.36
C GLY A 44 0.24 4.19 -4.72
N LEU A 45 0.44 3.94 -3.43
CA LEU A 45 -0.50 3.23 -2.56
C LEU A 45 -0.49 3.86 -1.17
N TYR A 46 -1.53 3.59 -0.39
CA TYR A 46 -1.56 3.92 1.03
C TYR A 46 -2.20 2.79 1.82
N GLY A 47 -1.90 2.74 3.12
CA GLY A 47 -2.40 1.73 4.01
C GLY A 47 -2.10 2.03 5.48
N VAL A 48 -2.55 1.14 6.34
CA VAL A 48 -2.28 1.18 7.78
C VAL A 48 -1.18 0.19 8.11
N LEU A 49 -0.26 0.60 8.97
CA LEU A 49 0.86 -0.21 9.41
C LEU A 49 0.72 -0.54 10.89
N ILE A 50 0.73 -1.83 11.20
CA ILE A 50 0.62 -2.35 12.57
C ILE A 50 1.69 -3.42 12.76
N GLY A 51 2.74 -3.09 13.51
CA GLY A 51 3.90 -3.95 13.70
C GLY A 51 4.53 -4.36 12.36
N ALA A 52 4.51 -5.66 12.08
CA ALA A 52 4.98 -6.28 10.83
C ALA A 52 3.86 -6.57 9.81
N VAL A 53 2.70 -5.90 9.93
CA VAL A 53 1.55 -6.04 9.01
C VAL A 53 1.24 -4.71 8.34
N PHE A 54 1.17 -4.70 7.01
CA PHE A 54 0.69 -3.54 6.24
C PHE A 54 -0.67 -3.87 5.61
N CYS A 55 -1.72 -3.18 6.04
CA CYS A 55 -3.06 -3.29 5.46
C CYS A 55 -3.18 -2.29 4.31
N GLY A 56 -3.12 -2.80 3.07
CA GLY A 56 -3.11 -1.97 1.87
C GLY A 56 -4.51 -1.52 1.48
N GLU A 57 -4.83 -0.24 1.62
CA GLU A 57 -6.20 0.27 1.45
C GLU A 57 -6.54 0.57 -0.01
N SER A 58 -5.67 1.30 -0.70
CA SER A 58 -5.86 1.60 -2.10
C SER A 58 -4.56 1.93 -2.81
N MET A 59 -4.62 1.85 -4.13
CA MET A 59 -3.51 2.20 -5.02
C MET A 59 -4.03 2.87 -6.29
N PHE A 60 -3.18 3.66 -6.92
CA PHE A 60 -3.48 4.29 -8.20
C PHE A 60 -2.26 4.25 -9.12
N SER A 61 -2.54 4.37 -10.43
CA SER A 61 -1.53 4.38 -11.48
C SER A 61 -1.98 5.40 -12.54
N LEU A 62 -1.18 6.45 -12.75
CA LEU A 62 -1.40 7.43 -13.82
C LEU A 62 -0.59 7.09 -15.08
N VAL A 63 0.48 6.33 -14.92
CA VAL A 63 1.26 5.73 -16.03
C VAL A 63 1.25 4.21 -15.91
N PRO A 64 1.51 3.46 -17.00
CA PRO A 64 1.57 2.01 -16.95
C PRO A 64 2.54 1.50 -15.88
N ASN A 65 2.11 0.46 -15.14
CA ASN A 65 2.88 -0.25 -14.11
C ASN A 65 3.27 0.55 -12.85
N ALA A 66 2.93 1.83 -12.69
CA ALA A 66 3.30 2.58 -11.48
C ALA A 66 2.75 1.94 -10.19
N SER A 67 1.50 1.46 -10.19
CA SER A 67 0.95 0.74 -9.03
C SER A 67 1.66 -0.59 -8.74
N LYS A 68 2.17 -1.28 -9.78
CA LYS A 68 2.96 -2.51 -9.59
C LYS A 68 4.31 -2.20 -8.96
N VAL A 69 4.97 -1.14 -9.42
CA VAL A 69 6.23 -0.66 -8.83
C VAL A 69 6.00 -0.30 -7.36
N ALA A 70 4.89 0.39 -7.05
CA ALA A 70 4.51 0.70 -5.67
C ALA A 70 4.38 -0.57 -4.81
N LEU A 71 3.68 -1.60 -5.29
CA LEU A 71 3.51 -2.86 -4.55
C LEU A 71 4.84 -3.63 -4.38
N VAL A 72 5.70 -3.65 -5.41
CA VAL A 72 7.03 -4.27 -5.32
C VAL A 72 7.90 -3.53 -4.31
N GLN A 73 7.90 -2.19 -4.34
CA GLN A 73 8.64 -1.38 -3.39
C GLN A 73 8.14 -1.59 -1.95
N LEU A 74 6.82 -1.68 -1.76
CA LEU A 74 6.23 -2.03 -0.46
C LEU A 74 6.72 -3.41 0.01
N ALA A 75 6.69 -4.42 -0.85
CA ALA A 75 7.19 -5.76 -0.50
C ALA A 75 8.68 -5.75 -0.13
N MET A 76 9.50 -4.93 -0.79
CA MET A 76 10.90 -4.74 -0.42
C MET A 76 11.06 -4.08 0.96
N LEU A 77 10.27 -3.05 1.27
CA LEU A 77 10.25 -2.43 2.60
C LEU A 77 9.82 -3.44 3.68
N MET A 78 8.77 -4.21 3.45
CA MET A 78 8.31 -5.26 4.37
C MET A 78 9.41 -6.31 4.62
N LYS A 79 10.12 -6.73 3.56
CA LYS A 79 11.24 -7.65 3.69
C LYS A 79 12.38 -7.07 4.52
N GLN A 80 12.71 -5.78 4.32
CA GLN A 80 13.84 -5.12 4.96
C GLN A 80 13.57 -4.75 6.43
N TYR A 81 12.38 -4.23 6.74
CA TYR A 81 12.09 -3.59 8.02
C TYR A 81 11.12 -4.39 8.91
N ALA A 82 10.36 -5.33 8.33
CA ALA A 82 9.40 -6.17 9.02
C ALA A 82 9.77 -7.66 9.01
N CYS A 83 11.05 -7.99 8.78
CA CYS A 83 11.54 -9.37 8.72
C CYS A 83 10.72 -10.27 7.76
N GLY A 84 10.17 -9.70 6.69
CA GLY A 84 9.29 -10.43 5.76
C GLY A 84 7.85 -10.58 6.25
N GLY A 85 7.34 -9.60 6.99
CA GLY A 85 5.94 -9.50 7.40
C GLY A 85 4.95 -9.47 6.23
N VAL A 86 3.66 -9.33 6.53
CA VAL A 86 2.59 -9.55 5.54
C VAL A 86 1.95 -8.25 5.05
N ILE A 87 1.57 -8.26 3.78
CA ILE A 87 0.70 -7.24 3.18
C ILE A 87 -0.70 -7.83 3.13
N ASP A 88 -1.63 -7.25 3.87
CA ASP A 88 -3.06 -7.56 3.74
C ASP A 88 -3.62 -6.80 2.53
N CYS A 89 -4.20 -7.55 1.60
CA CYS A 89 -4.80 -7.05 0.37
C CYS A 89 -6.34 -7.16 0.37
N GLN A 90 -6.94 -7.42 1.53
CA GLN A 90 -8.37 -7.60 1.77
C GLN A 90 -9.04 -8.55 0.78
N VAL A 91 -9.74 -8.01 -0.22
CA VAL A 91 -10.48 -8.80 -1.22
C VAL A 91 -9.59 -9.03 -2.43
N SER A 92 -9.29 -10.29 -2.71
CA SER A 92 -8.48 -10.67 -3.86
C SER A 92 -9.11 -10.24 -5.18
N ASN A 93 -8.24 -9.91 -6.14
CA ASN A 93 -8.61 -9.62 -7.51
C ASN A 93 -7.51 -10.10 -8.45
N ASN A 94 -7.81 -10.22 -9.74
CA ASN A 94 -6.87 -10.75 -10.73
C ASN A 94 -5.54 -9.99 -10.78
N HIS A 95 -5.54 -8.68 -10.51
CA HIS A 95 -4.32 -7.89 -10.48
C HIS A 95 -3.41 -8.33 -9.34
N LEU A 96 -3.93 -8.42 -8.11
CA LEU A 96 -3.17 -8.83 -6.93
C LEU A 96 -2.69 -10.29 -7.04
N LEU A 97 -3.57 -11.19 -7.51
CA LEU A 97 -3.21 -12.60 -7.71
C LEU A 97 -2.06 -12.74 -8.72
N SER A 98 -2.07 -11.96 -9.80
CA SER A 98 -0.97 -11.95 -10.78
C SER A 98 0.35 -11.43 -10.22
N MET A 99 0.30 -10.68 -9.11
CA MET A 99 1.45 -10.13 -8.40
C MET A 99 1.92 -11.03 -7.24
N GLY A 100 1.33 -12.21 -7.06
CA GLY A 100 1.72 -13.19 -6.05
C GLY A 100 0.90 -13.17 -4.76
N ALA A 101 -0.20 -12.41 -4.70
CA ALA A 101 -1.14 -12.52 -3.60
C ALA A 101 -1.78 -13.91 -3.56
N VAL A 102 -2.09 -14.39 -2.36
CA VAL A 102 -2.76 -15.68 -2.13
C VAL A 102 -3.92 -15.50 -1.16
N ASP A 103 -4.99 -16.25 -1.38
CA ASP A 103 -6.08 -16.32 -0.42
C ASP A 103 -5.72 -17.29 0.70
N ILE A 104 -5.94 -16.87 1.94
CA ILE A 104 -5.76 -17.71 3.13
C ILE A 104 -7.07 -17.78 3.92
N PRO A 105 -7.32 -18.90 4.63
CA PRO A 105 -8.47 -18.97 5.54
C PRO A 105 -8.41 -17.88 6.61
N ARG A 106 -9.56 -17.25 6.90
CA ARG A 106 -9.67 -16.17 7.89
C ARG A 106 -9.01 -16.48 9.23
N HIS A 107 -9.13 -17.72 9.73
CA HIS A 107 -8.52 -18.10 11.00
C HIS A 107 -6.98 -18.01 10.94
N LYS A 108 -6.36 -18.39 9.81
CA LYS A 108 -4.91 -18.25 9.63
C LYS A 108 -4.51 -16.78 9.58
N PHE A 109 -5.27 -15.97 8.85
CA PHE A 109 -5.05 -14.52 8.80
C PHE A 109 -5.09 -13.88 10.19
N LEU A 110 -6.10 -14.19 11.00
CA LEU A 110 -6.24 -13.66 12.36
C LEU A 110 -5.09 -14.10 13.28
N THR A 111 -4.63 -15.34 13.15
CA THR A 111 -3.43 -15.82 13.87
C THR A 111 -2.20 -15.01 13.45
N THR A 112 -1.96 -14.87 12.15
CA THR A 112 -0.84 -14.07 11.60
C THR A 112 -0.90 -12.62 12.06
N LEU A 113 -2.08 -11.99 12.05
CA LEU A 113 -2.26 -10.61 12.50
C LEU A 113 -1.90 -10.44 13.98
N LYS A 114 -2.29 -11.39 14.82
CA LYS A 114 -1.94 -11.38 16.25
C LYS A 114 -0.44 -11.58 16.47
N GLU A 115 0.19 -12.47 15.72
CA GLU A 115 1.62 -12.77 15.86
C GLU A 115 2.51 -11.63 15.35
N LEU A 116 2.11 -10.97 14.27
CA LEU A 116 2.93 -9.94 13.60
C LEU A 116 2.59 -8.52 14.04
N GLY A 117 1.36 -8.26 14.50
CA GLY A 117 0.89 -6.92 14.87
C GLY A 117 1.63 -6.30 16.05
N ASP A 118 2.17 -7.13 16.95
CA ASP A 118 2.91 -6.69 18.14
C ASP A 118 4.45 -6.65 17.91
N ILE A 119 4.93 -6.99 16.71
CA ILE A 119 6.37 -6.97 16.40
C ILE A 119 6.83 -5.52 16.23
N PRO A 120 7.76 -5.02 17.06
CA PRO A 120 8.29 -3.68 16.89
C PRO A 120 9.20 -3.62 15.65
N CYS A 121 8.87 -2.74 14.72
CA CYS A 121 9.63 -2.54 13.48
C CYS A 121 10.15 -1.09 13.40
N LYS A 122 11.38 -0.92 12.94
CA LYS A 122 11.99 0.40 12.75
C LYS A 122 11.82 0.83 11.29
N TRP A 123 10.75 1.56 11.02
CA TRP A 123 10.42 2.02 9.68
C TRP A 123 11.15 3.31 9.31
N PRO A 124 11.45 3.55 8.02
CA PRO A 124 11.98 4.84 7.58
C PRO A 124 10.87 5.90 7.57
N ASP A 125 11.27 7.17 7.74
CA ASP A 125 10.34 8.31 7.79
C ASP A 125 9.66 8.60 6.44
N LYS A 126 10.31 8.26 5.31
CA LYS A 126 9.82 8.55 3.96
C LYS A 126 9.86 7.32 3.08
N TRP A 127 8.73 7.02 2.43
CA TRP A 127 8.55 5.84 1.57
C TRP A 127 8.39 6.28 0.12
N GLN A 128 9.49 6.73 -0.49
CA GLN A 128 9.49 7.29 -1.84
C GLN A 128 10.34 6.47 -2.79
N CYS A 129 9.82 6.27 -4.01
CA CYS A 129 10.57 5.69 -5.12
C CYS A 129 10.67 6.72 -6.24
N LYS A 130 11.91 7.17 -6.52
CA LYS A 130 12.22 7.98 -7.69
C LYS A 130 12.75 7.07 -8.79
N THR A 131 12.06 7.00 -9.92
CA THR A 131 12.64 6.35 -11.11
C THR A 131 13.69 7.27 -11.73
N PRO A 132 14.86 6.75 -12.16
CA PRO A 132 15.88 7.56 -12.83
C PRO A 132 15.31 8.24 -14.08
N GLU A 133 15.87 9.41 -14.44
CA GLU A 133 15.69 9.97 -15.78
C GLU A 133 16.05 8.89 -16.79
N LYS A 134 15.21 8.69 -17.80
CA LYS A 134 15.68 7.98 -19.00
C LYS A 134 16.76 8.88 -19.58
N ASP A 135 18.01 8.42 -19.58
CA ASP A 135 18.99 8.92 -20.55
C ASP A 135 18.32 8.83 -21.93
N VAL A 136 18.06 9.99 -22.52
CA VAL A 136 17.42 10.16 -23.85
C VAL A 136 18.36 9.70 -24.93
#